data_AF-A0A5C6A4E7-F1
#
_entry.id   AF-A0A5C6A4E7-F1
#
_cell.length_a   1.000
_cell.length_b   1.000
_cell.length_c   1.000
_cell.angle_alpha   90.00
_cell.angle_beta   90.00
_cell.angle_gamma   90.00
#
_symmetry.space_group_name_H-M   'P 1'
#
loop_
_entity.id
_entity.type
_entity.pdbx_description
1 polymer ?
#
loop_
_entity_poly.entity_id
_entity_poly.type
_entity_poly.pdbx_seq_one_letter_code
_entity_poly.pdbx_strand_id
1 'polypeptide(L)'
;MHLDARRADGESRRLCIAISTPERDPNDPQGNTYRTLLEVDGFFKPRYIYGEGSLQSLTLTIPILEESLAHIPARGWTLYYPGTDDVASPDLHLFGRSKK
;
A
#
# COMPACT_ATOMS: atom_id res chain seq x y z
N MET A 1 -8.29 3.41 1.99
CA MET A 1 -8.69 2.67 0.77
C MET A 1 -8.93 1.22 1.14
N HIS A 2 -9.91 0.55 0.54
CA HIS A 2 -10.17 -0.87 0.77
C HIS A 2 -9.91 -1.65 -0.52
N LEU A 3 -9.34 -2.84 -0.39
CA LEU A 3 -9.20 -3.84 -1.45
C LEU A 3 -9.70 -5.17 -0.92
N ASP A 4 -10.25 -6.01 -1.78
CA ASP A 4 -10.55 -7.40 -1.45
C ASP A 4 -9.39 -8.29 -1.94
N ALA A 5 -8.95 -9.24 -1.12
CA ALA A 5 -7.91 -10.18 -1.43
C ALA A 5 -8.51 -11.60 -1.42
N ARG A 6 -8.32 -12.37 -2.49
CA ARG A 6 -8.83 -13.75 -2.59
C ARG A 6 -7.72 -14.74 -2.92
N ARG A 7 -7.83 -15.96 -2.41
CA ARG A 7 -6.99 -17.11 -2.77
C ARG A 7 -7.79 -18.15 -3.53
N ALA A 8 -7.08 -19.02 -4.26
CA ALA A 8 -7.68 -20.10 -5.03
C ALA A 8 -8.40 -21.16 -4.18
N ASP A 9 -8.09 -21.25 -2.88
CA ASP A 9 -8.76 -22.11 -1.91
C ASP A 9 -10.11 -21.54 -1.43
N GLY A 10 -10.53 -20.37 -1.94
CA GLY A 10 -11.75 -19.67 -1.58
C GLY A 10 -11.60 -18.72 -0.39
N GLU A 11 -10.42 -18.66 0.25
CA GLU A 11 -10.17 -17.71 1.33
C GLU A 11 -10.26 -16.27 0.81
N SER A 12 -11.03 -15.43 1.51
CA SER A 12 -11.21 -14.01 1.18
C SER A 12 -10.93 -13.13 2.39
N ARG A 13 -10.23 -12.03 2.19
CA ARG A 13 -9.90 -11.04 3.22
C ARG A 13 -10.10 -9.63 2.69
N ARG A 14 -10.54 -8.72 3.54
CA ARG A 14 -10.54 -7.29 3.23
C ARG A 14 -9.22 -6.68 3.71
N LEU A 15 -8.53 -6.02 2.80
CA LEU A 15 -7.30 -5.28 3.07
C LEU A 15 -7.64 -3.79 3.16
N CYS A 16 -7.23 -3.16 4.26
CA CYS A 16 -7.38 -1.73 4.48
C CYS A 16 -6.02 -1.05 4.35
N ILE A 17 -5.92 -0.05 3.47
CA ILE A 17 -4.74 0.79 3.32
C ILE A 17 -5.08 2.16 3.91
N ALA A 18 -4.33 2.56 4.92
CA ALA A 18 -4.36 3.90 5.50
C ALA A 18 -2.99 4.54 5.38
N ILE A 19 -2.98 5.79 4.93
CA ILE A 19 -1.81 6.67 4.91
C ILE A 19 -2.17 7.85 5.81
N SER A 20 -1.44 8.04 6.90
CA SER A 20 -1.71 9.15 7.81
C SER A 20 -1.31 10.49 7.20
N THR A 21 -1.77 11.58 7.81
CA THR A 21 -1.16 12.88 7.56
C THR A 21 0.31 12.86 8.02
N PRO A 22 1.24 13.47 7.27
CA PRO A 22 2.62 13.63 7.72
C PRO A 22 2.71 14.40 9.04
N GLU A 23 3.53 13.91 9.95
CA GLU A 23 3.81 14.53 11.25
C GLU A 23 5.31 14.72 11.44
N ARG A 24 5.72 15.65 12.31
CA ARG A 24 7.14 15.83 12.65
C ARG A 24 7.66 14.58 13.34
N ASP A 25 8.87 14.16 12.99
CA ASP A 25 9.52 13.04 13.69
C ASP A 25 9.83 13.47 15.14
N PRO A 26 9.26 12.80 16.17
CA PRO A 26 9.55 13.13 17.56
C PRO A 26 11.02 12.90 17.94
N ASN A 27 11.77 12.14 17.14
CA ASN A 27 13.17 11.83 17.40
C ASN A 27 14.15 12.70 16.64
N ASP A 28 13.69 13.67 15.83
CA ASP A 28 14.56 14.61 15.14
C ASP A 28 14.68 15.93 15.92
N PRO A 29 15.82 16.20 16.58
CA PRO A 29 16.04 17.42 17.36
C PRO A 29 16.06 18.69 16.49
N GLN A 30 16.37 18.55 15.20
CA GLN A 30 16.43 19.68 14.26
C GLN A 30 15.04 20.01 13.69
N GLY A 31 14.09 19.09 13.79
CA GLY A 31 12.71 19.27 13.37
C GLY A 31 12.52 19.41 11.86
N ASN A 32 13.45 18.88 11.06
CA ASN A 32 13.40 18.90 9.59
C ASN A 32 12.79 17.61 9.02
N THR A 33 12.81 16.54 9.79
CA THR A 33 12.31 15.22 9.42
C THR A 33 10.84 15.10 9.76
N TYR A 34 10.07 14.62 8.79
CA TYR A 34 8.69 14.24 8.95
C TYR A 34 8.56 12.74 8.73
N ARG A 35 7.52 12.16 9.32
CA ARG A 35 7.15 10.78 9.13
C ARG A 35 5.69 10.67 8.73
N THR A 36 5.39 9.70 7.86
CA THR A 36 4.04 9.33 7.45
C THR A 36 3.82 7.87 7.84
N LEU A 37 2.73 7.57 8.54
CA LEU A 37 2.38 6.20 8.90
C LEU A 37 1.67 5.52 7.73
N LEU A 38 2.21 4.38 7.31
CA LEU A 38 1.58 3.47 6.36
C LEU A 38 1.06 2.24 7.10
N GLU A 39 -0.24 2.00 7.00
CA GLU A 39 -0.91 0.82 7.52
C GLU A 39 -1.53 0.03 6.37
N VAL A 40 -1.20 -1.25 6.30
CA VAL A 40 -1.78 -2.20 5.34
C VAL A 40 -2.28 -3.39 6.14
N ASP A 41 -3.50 -3.23 6.66
CA ASP A 41 -4.09 -4.16 7.61
C ASP A 41 -4.28 -5.56 6.99
N GLY A 42 -4.04 -6.58 7.80
CA GLY A 42 -4.14 -7.99 7.41
C GLY A 42 -2.92 -8.60 6.70
N PHE A 43 -1.91 -7.81 6.30
CA PHE A 43 -0.75 -8.32 5.54
C PHE A 43 0.62 -7.87 6.03
N PHE A 44 0.72 -6.62 6.51
CA PHE A 44 1.99 -6.03 6.91
C PHE A 44 1.84 -5.29 8.25
N LYS A 45 2.94 -5.23 9.01
CA LYS A 45 2.98 -4.38 10.19
C LYS A 45 2.93 -2.91 9.77
N PRO A 46 2.24 -2.05 10.53
CA PRO A 46 2.34 -0.59 10.38
C PRO A 46 3.80 -0.15 10.39
N ARG A 47 4.15 0.83 9.54
CA ARG A 47 5.51 1.39 9.50
C ARG A 47 5.49 2.89 9.21
N TYR A 48 6.44 3.60 9.80
CA TYR A 48 6.68 5.00 9.51
C TYR A 48 7.66 5.14 8.34
N ILE A 49 7.32 6.02 7.40
CA ILE A 49 8.16 6.42 6.28
C ILE A 49 8.63 7.84 6.51
N TYR A 50 9.95 8.04 6.46
CA TYR A 50 10.59 9.30 6.82
C TYR A 50 10.99 10.09 5.57
N GLY A 51 10.97 11.41 5.69
CA GLY A 51 11.49 12.33 4.68
C GLY A 51 11.82 13.71 5.26
N GLU A 52 12.71 14.42 4.60
CA GLU A 52 13.02 15.83 4.83
C GLU A 52 11.83 16.69 4.38
N GLY A 53 10.96 17.02 5.33
CA GLY A 53 9.69 17.70 5.10
C GLY A 53 8.49 16.79 4.86
N SER A 54 7.30 17.35 5.10
CA SER A 54 6.01 16.63 5.05
C SER A 54 5.74 16.02 3.67
N LEU A 55 5.95 16.80 2.61
CA LEU A 55 5.69 16.35 1.23
C LEU A 55 6.60 15.19 0.83
N GLN A 56 7.87 15.21 1.21
CA GLN A 56 8.79 14.13 0.87
C GLN A 56 8.39 12.84 1.60
N SER A 57 8.09 12.91 2.90
CA SER A 57 7.65 11.72 3.66
C SER A 57 6.37 11.09 3.09
N LEU A 58 5.41 11.90 2.65
CA LEU A 58 4.19 11.43 2.00
C LEU A 58 4.49 10.80 0.64
N THR A 59 5.30 11.47 -0.19
CA THR A 59 5.60 11.01 -1.55
C THR A 59 6.37 9.70 -1.53
N LEU A 60 7.31 9.53 -0.59
CA LEU A 60 8.04 8.29 -0.38
C LEU A 60 7.16 7.13 0.12
N THR A 61 5.99 7.43 0.69
CA THR A 61 5.05 6.39 1.14
C THR A 61 4.42 5.63 -0.02
N ILE A 62 4.21 6.30 -1.17
CA ILE A 62 3.60 5.69 -2.36
C ILE A 62 4.41 4.52 -2.91
N PRO A 63 5.71 4.66 -3.30
CA PRO A 63 6.47 3.54 -3.83
C PRO A 63 6.63 2.39 -2.82
N ILE A 64 6.66 2.68 -1.52
CA ILE A 64 6.71 1.65 -0.48
C ILE A 64 5.39 0.89 -0.37
N LEU A 65 4.26 1.58 -0.53
CA LEU A 65 2.96 0.92 -0.66
C LEU A 65 2.93 0.02 -1.90
N GLU A 66 3.39 0.51 -3.06
CA GLU A 66 3.45 -0.27 -4.30
C GLU A 66 4.28 -1.55 -4.12
N GLU A 67 5.48 -1.44 -3.54
CA GLU A 67 6.34 -2.58 -3.23
C GLU A 67 5.64 -3.57 -2.28
N SER A 68 4.96 -3.06 -1.24
CA SER A 68 4.23 -3.89 -0.29
C SER A 68 3.12 -4.68 -0.96
N LEU A 69 2.32 -4.05 -1.83
CA LEU A 69 1.25 -4.71 -2.56
C LEU A 69 1.78 -5.71 -3.58
N ALA A 70 2.93 -5.46 -4.20
CA ALA A 70 3.56 -6.38 -5.15
C ALA A 70 3.97 -7.72 -4.52
N HIS A 71 4.17 -7.78 -3.20
CA HIS A 71 4.45 -9.03 -2.49
C HIS A 71 3.22 -9.91 -2.22
N ILE A 72 2.01 -9.35 -2.32
CA ILE A 72 0.77 -10.07 -2.01
C ILE A 72 0.51 -11.21 -3.02
N PRO A 73 0.63 -11.00 -4.35
CA PRO A 73 0.54 -12.08 -5.34
C PRO A 73 1.53 -13.23 -5.12
N ALA A 74 2.76 -12.93 -4.71
CA ALA A 74 3.76 -13.96 -4.40
C ALA A 74 3.37 -14.84 -3.21
N ARG A 75 2.42 -14.41 -2.37
CA ARG A 75 1.83 -15.19 -1.26
C ARG A 75 0.55 -15.92 -1.66
N GLY A 76 0.22 -15.95 -2.96
CA GLY A 76 -0.94 -16.66 -3.51
C GLY A 76 -2.26 -15.90 -3.39
N TRP A 77 -2.23 -14.58 -3.24
CA TRP A 77 -3.40 -13.72 -3.11
C TRP A 77 -3.59 -12.85 -4.36
N THR A 78 -4.81 -12.80 -4.88
CA THR A 78 -5.20 -11.88 -5.94
C THR A 78 -5.96 -10.70 -5.32
N LEU A 79 -5.59 -9.48 -5.71
CA LEU A 79 -6.21 -8.24 -5.21
C LEU A 79 -7.28 -7.72 -6.17
N TYR A 80 -8.37 -7.24 -5.61
CA TYR A 80 -9.54 -6.72 -6.33
C TYR A 80 -9.98 -5.39 -5.74
N TYR A 81 -10.57 -4.54 -6.58
CA TYR A 81 -11.33 -3.41 -6.06
C TYR A 81 -12.64 -3.91 -5.44
N PRO A 82 -13.10 -3.29 -4.34
CA PRO A 82 -14.38 -3.66 -3.74
C PRO A 82 -15.51 -3.54 -4.76
N GLY A 83 -16.31 -4.60 -4.91
CA GLY A 83 -17.46 -4.61 -5.82
C GLY A 83 -17.12 -4.83 -7.30
N THR A 84 -15.87 -5.11 -7.66
CA THR A 84 -15.55 -5.67 -8.98
C THR A 84 -15.65 -7.19 -8.89
N ASP A 85 -16.74 -7.77 -9.40
CA ASP A 85 -16.85 -9.23 -9.57
C ASP A 85 -15.88 -9.72 -10.66
N ASP A 86 -15.40 -10.95 -10.47
CA ASP A 86 -14.29 -11.68 -11.11
C ASP A 86 -14.31 -11.83 -12.66
N VAL A 87 -15.03 -10.99 -13.43
CA VAL A 87 -15.18 -11.13 -14.90
C VAL A 87 -14.45 -10.05 -15.71
N ALA A 88 -13.89 -9.04 -15.07
CA ALA A 88 -13.01 -8.05 -15.70
C ALA A 88 -11.89 -7.72 -14.71
N SER A 89 -10.61 -8.00 -14.93
CA SER A 89 -9.89 -8.10 -16.19
C SER A 89 -8.55 -8.80 -15.88
N PRO A 90 -8.11 -9.80 -16.66
CA PRO A 90 -6.73 -10.30 -16.55
C PRO A 90 -5.66 -9.21 -16.82
N ASP A 91 -6.08 -8.03 -17.29
CA ASP A 91 -5.23 -6.88 -17.61
C ASP A 91 -5.36 -5.71 -16.62
N LEU A 92 -5.62 -5.97 -15.33
CA LEU A 92 -5.36 -4.97 -14.30
C LEU A 92 -3.84 -4.80 -14.12
N HIS A 93 -3.23 -4.11 -15.08
CA HIS A 93 -1.94 -3.45 -14.91
C HIS A 93 -2.09 -2.38 -13.83
N LEU A 94 -2.07 -2.81 -12.56
CA LEU A 94 -2.14 -1.94 -11.39
C LEU A 94 -1.06 -0.84 -11.45
N PHE A 95 0.03 -1.09 -12.17
CA PHE A 95 1.04 -0.10 -12.51
C PHE A 95 1.43 -0.31 -13.97
N GLY A 96 1.13 0.68 -14.82
CA GLY A 96 1.29 0.58 -16.26
C GLY A 96 2.67 0.13 -16.68
N ARG A 97 2.74 -1.03 -17.34
CA ARG A 97 3.75 -1.30 -18.38
C ARG A 97 3.05 -1.98 -19.54
N SER A 98 2.57 -1.15 -20.46
CA SER A 98 2.43 -1.56 -21.85
C SER A 98 3.83 -1.87 -22.37
N LYS A 99 4.17 -3.15 -22.48
CA LYS A 99 5.27 -3.57 -23.34
C LYS A 99 4.66 -3.99 -24.67
N LYS A 100 5.02 -3.23 -25.71
CA LYS A 100 4.85 -3.59 -27.12
C LYS A 100 5.48 -4.95 -27.42
#